data_AF-A0A7C3SBV5-F1
#
_entry.id   AF-A0A7C3SBV5-F1
#
_cell.length_a   1.000
_cell.length_b   1.000
_cell.length_c   1.000
_cell.angle_alpha   90.00
_cell.angle_beta   90.00
_cell.angle_gamma   90.00
#
_symmetry.space_group_name_H-M   'P 1'
#
loop_
_entity.id
_entity.type
_entity.pdbx_description
1 polymer ?
#
loop_
_entity_poly.entity_id
_entity_poly.type
_entity_poly.pdbx_seq_one_letter_code
_entity_poly.pdbx_strand_id
1 'polypeptide(L)'
;MQFGRPKGEMTANREFDELAAEFEAQGLHREAELLRRFPRTAWDDELVKGMFVASVSIRDTLRAEKVAQQLVRFAPENPFAYLALCLVKLKQGQTHEAAKAFDRALHFASTFPTYRAQKIHWLCLQGKLDEARQVLRDTMKEYADRWEVQRARAHVLVSSERQAASEVKRAIELLERLVRLYPNDPITHALLAQAVWRDEGRGTGDEEKEGRQVANSEWRMAKREQAMRHLRLMAKNLPTLNFTDVDAFIAWEVANQTLAECFPWLKPNWLLERFFVRWLPPRYFVAVGILWGTVATLLAIAKLFLPPTLFASLVAIASLAFVYNRFAVPVLVWLLAKGT
;
A
#
# COMPACT_ATOMS: atom_id res chain seq x y z
N MET A 1 -40.10 24.32 19.38
CA MET A 1 -38.85 24.84 19.96
C MET A 1 -37.70 24.36 19.09
N GLN A 2 -37.04 25.29 18.39
CA GLN A 2 -35.82 25.02 17.64
C GLN A 2 -34.71 24.71 18.65
N PHE A 3 -34.25 23.46 18.71
CA PHE A 3 -33.02 23.13 19.43
C PHE A 3 -31.86 23.76 18.65
N GLY A 4 -31.18 24.71 19.29
CA GLY A 4 -30.01 25.38 18.72
C GLY A 4 -28.96 24.35 18.31
N ARG A 5 -28.55 24.40 17.04
CA ARG A 5 -27.46 23.57 16.52
C ARG A 5 -26.18 23.87 17.31
N PRO A 6 -25.38 22.87 17.69
CA PRO A 6 -24.12 23.10 18.39
C PRO A 6 -23.23 24.04 17.59
N LYS A 7 -22.56 24.97 18.27
CA LYS A 7 -21.77 26.06 17.68
C LYS A 7 -20.73 25.57 16.64
N GLY A 8 -20.24 24.34 16.82
CA GLY A 8 -19.31 23.66 15.89
C GLY A 8 -19.94 23.18 14.57
N GLU A 9 -21.23 22.82 14.56
CA GLU A 9 -21.95 22.49 13.31
C GLU A 9 -22.20 23.74 12.47
N MET A 10 -22.46 24.88 13.11
CA MET A 10 -22.68 26.15 12.40
C MET A 10 -21.39 26.68 11.74
N THR A 11 -20.23 26.55 12.39
CA THR A 11 -18.93 26.92 11.80
C THR A 11 -18.53 25.99 10.66
N ALA A 12 -18.66 24.67 10.84
CA ALA A 12 -18.37 23.70 9.78
C ALA A 12 -19.26 23.90 8.54
N ASN A 13 -20.55 24.24 8.73
CA ASN A 13 -21.47 24.47 7.61
C ASN A 13 -21.10 25.70 6.78
N ARG A 14 -20.70 26.79 7.45
CA ARG A 14 -20.24 28.00 6.77
C ARG A 14 -18.95 27.75 6.00
N GLU A 15 -18.08 26.94 6.57
CA GLU A 15 -16.82 26.56 5.99
C GLU A 15 -17.00 25.80 4.64
N PHE A 16 -17.85 24.77 4.58
CA PHE A 16 -18.06 24.06 3.30
C PHE A 16 -18.72 24.90 2.20
N ASP A 17 -19.59 25.85 2.56
CA ASP A 17 -20.20 26.75 1.58
C ASP A 17 -19.17 27.77 1.03
N GLU A 18 -18.21 28.20 1.86
CA GLU A 18 -17.08 29.04 1.45
C GLU A 18 -16.12 28.28 0.52
N LEU A 19 -15.80 27.01 0.82
CA LEU A 19 -14.98 26.16 -0.05
C LEU A 19 -15.68 25.88 -1.39
N ALA A 20 -16.99 25.64 -1.39
CA ALA A 20 -17.76 25.45 -2.62
C ALA A 20 -17.75 26.71 -3.50
N ALA A 21 -17.84 27.90 -2.89
CA ALA A 21 -17.72 29.16 -3.62
C ALA A 21 -16.31 29.36 -4.20
N GLU A 22 -15.26 28.97 -3.48
CA GLU A 22 -13.88 29.00 -4.00
C GLU A 22 -13.70 28.06 -5.19
N PHE A 23 -14.27 26.85 -5.13
CA PHE A 23 -14.25 25.90 -6.23
C PHE A 23 -14.99 26.42 -7.46
N GLU A 24 -16.16 27.04 -7.26
CA GLU A 24 -16.90 27.66 -8.36
C GLU A 24 -16.13 28.82 -9.01
N ALA A 25 -15.44 29.64 -8.22
CA ALA A 25 -14.59 30.72 -8.72
C ALA A 25 -13.36 30.20 -9.51
N GLN A 26 -12.92 28.98 -9.24
CA GLN A 26 -11.81 28.31 -9.94
C GLN A 26 -12.27 27.49 -11.16
N GLY A 27 -13.56 27.55 -11.51
CA GLY A 27 -14.17 26.79 -12.61
C GLY A 27 -14.43 25.31 -12.28
N LEU A 28 -14.32 24.92 -11.01
CA LEU A 28 -14.60 23.58 -10.50
C LEU A 28 -16.10 23.44 -10.14
N HIS A 29 -16.97 23.69 -11.12
CA HIS A 29 -18.42 23.78 -10.93
C HIS A 29 -19.03 22.48 -10.41
N ARG A 30 -18.52 21.33 -10.88
CA ARG A 30 -19.04 20.01 -10.50
C ARG A 30 -18.70 19.70 -9.04
N GLU A 31 -17.51 20.06 -8.60
CA GLU A 31 -17.00 19.86 -7.25
C GLU A 31 -17.71 20.78 -6.25
N ALA A 32 -17.95 22.04 -6.64
CA ALA A 32 -18.74 23.00 -5.88
C ALA A 32 -20.20 22.52 -5.68
N GLU A 33 -20.83 21.97 -6.73
CA GLU A 33 -22.19 21.45 -6.65
C GLU A 33 -22.28 20.22 -5.71
N LEU A 34 -21.28 19.34 -5.76
CA LEU A 34 -21.20 18.17 -4.87
C LEU A 34 -21.02 18.59 -3.40
N LEU A 35 -20.20 19.59 -3.12
CA LEU A 35 -20.04 20.16 -1.77
C LEU A 35 -21.35 20.75 -1.24
N ARG A 36 -22.09 21.49 -2.08
CA ARG A 36 -23.36 22.15 -1.70
C ARG A 36 -24.50 21.18 -1.42
N ARG A 37 -24.56 20.07 -2.16
CA ARG A 37 -25.61 19.05 -2.04
C ARG A 37 -25.40 18.07 -0.88
N PHE A 38 -24.29 18.19 -0.16
CA PHE A 38 -23.95 17.21 0.85
C PHE A 38 -24.83 17.29 2.11
N PRO A 39 -25.42 16.17 2.60
CA PRO A 39 -25.96 16.08 3.95
C PRO A 39 -24.87 16.35 5.01
N ARG A 40 -24.91 17.56 5.57
CA ARG A 40 -23.99 18.09 6.60
C ARG A 40 -24.00 17.34 7.94
N THR A 41 -24.96 16.44 8.15
CA THR A 41 -25.08 15.57 9.33
C THR A 41 -24.41 14.21 9.15
N ALA A 42 -24.05 13.84 7.92
CA ALA A 42 -23.44 12.57 7.61
C ALA A 42 -21.92 12.73 7.59
N TRP A 43 -21.30 12.64 8.77
CA TRP A 43 -19.88 12.30 8.99
C TRP A 43 -19.37 11.04 8.27
N ASP A 44 -20.19 10.43 7.42
CA ASP A 44 -20.07 9.04 7.03
C ASP A 44 -19.40 8.88 5.67
N ASP A 45 -18.31 8.11 5.73
CA ASP A 45 -17.56 7.27 4.79
C ASP A 45 -17.92 7.30 3.29
N GLU A 46 -19.16 7.54 2.90
CA GLU A 46 -19.64 7.37 1.52
C GLU A 46 -19.50 8.64 0.67
N LEU A 47 -19.62 9.85 1.25
CA LEU A 47 -19.57 11.08 0.45
C LEU A 47 -18.20 11.75 0.37
N VAL A 48 -17.35 11.68 1.41
CA VAL A 48 -15.95 12.10 1.21
C VAL A 48 -15.27 11.13 0.25
N LYS A 49 -15.61 9.83 0.32
CA LYS A 49 -15.27 8.82 -0.69
C LYS A 49 -15.92 9.12 -2.05
N GLY A 50 -17.13 9.67 -2.10
CA GLY A 50 -17.79 10.13 -3.33
C GLY A 50 -17.14 11.35 -3.99
N MET A 51 -16.77 12.37 -3.21
CA MET A 51 -15.99 13.53 -3.68
C MET A 51 -14.58 13.11 -4.09
N PHE A 52 -13.99 12.18 -3.35
CA PHE A 52 -12.72 11.54 -3.65
C PHE A 52 -12.77 10.75 -4.98
N VAL A 53 -13.77 9.88 -5.18
CA VAL A 53 -13.97 9.15 -6.44
C VAL A 53 -14.29 10.13 -7.58
N ALA A 54 -15.05 11.20 -7.33
CA ALA A 54 -15.34 12.22 -8.34
C ALA A 54 -14.08 13.00 -8.77
N SER A 55 -13.25 13.41 -7.82
CA SER A 55 -11.98 14.14 -8.05
C SER A 55 -10.87 13.25 -8.63
N VAL A 56 -10.81 11.97 -8.25
CA VAL A 56 -9.85 10.99 -8.80
C VAL A 56 -10.31 10.37 -10.13
N SER A 57 -11.60 10.40 -10.43
CA SER A 57 -12.15 10.04 -11.75
C SER A 57 -11.88 11.11 -12.81
N ILE A 58 -11.40 12.29 -12.42
CA ILE A 58 -10.87 13.25 -13.37
C ILE A 58 -9.58 12.65 -13.94
N ARG A 59 -9.49 12.55 -15.27
CA ARG A 59 -8.23 12.18 -15.98
C ARG A 59 -7.07 13.12 -15.64
N ASP A 60 -7.35 14.26 -15.00
CA ASP A 60 -6.42 15.32 -14.64
C ASP A 60 -6.03 15.20 -13.15
N THR A 61 -4.96 14.45 -12.90
CA THR A 61 -4.39 14.22 -11.57
C THR A 61 -3.79 15.49 -10.94
N LEU A 62 -3.50 16.54 -11.72
CA LEU A 62 -2.98 17.81 -11.21
C LEU A 62 -4.10 18.64 -10.57
N ARG A 63 -5.30 18.63 -11.15
CA ARG A 63 -6.48 19.28 -10.55
C ARG A 63 -6.89 18.59 -9.25
N ALA A 64 -6.89 17.26 -9.25
CA ALA A 64 -7.22 16.47 -8.05
C ALA A 64 -6.26 16.79 -6.89
N GLU A 65 -4.97 17.02 -7.18
CA GLU A 65 -3.99 17.40 -6.15
C GLU A 65 -4.26 18.78 -5.57
N LYS A 66 -4.59 19.78 -6.41
CA LYS A 66 -4.94 21.12 -5.94
C LYS A 66 -6.14 21.08 -4.99
N VAL A 67 -7.19 20.34 -5.37
CA VAL A 67 -8.39 20.14 -4.55
C VAL A 67 -8.04 19.45 -3.24
N ALA A 68 -7.24 18.39 -3.26
CA ALA A 68 -6.81 17.70 -2.03
C ALA A 68 -5.96 18.60 -1.12
N GLN A 69 -5.07 19.42 -1.68
CA GLN A 69 -4.28 20.38 -0.91
C GLN A 69 -5.15 21.50 -0.31
N GLN A 70 -6.16 21.98 -1.03
CA GLN A 70 -7.14 22.93 -0.50
C GLN A 70 -7.94 22.32 0.65
N LEU A 71 -8.42 21.08 0.51
CA LEU A 71 -9.08 20.36 1.60
C LEU A 71 -8.21 20.26 2.85
N VAL A 72 -6.92 20.00 2.70
CA VAL A 72 -5.97 19.96 3.83
C VAL A 72 -5.74 21.34 4.46
N ARG A 73 -5.69 22.41 3.65
CA ARG A 73 -5.58 23.78 4.18
C ARG A 73 -6.83 24.21 4.92
N PHE A 74 -7.97 23.79 4.40
CA PHE A 74 -9.28 24.19 4.88
C PHE A 74 -9.69 23.45 6.15
N ALA A 75 -9.42 22.15 6.21
CA ALA A 75 -9.69 21.31 7.36
C ALA A 75 -8.43 20.53 7.78
N PRO A 76 -7.46 21.19 8.44
CA PRO A 76 -6.14 20.63 8.74
C PRO A 76 -6.15 19.50 9.79
N GLU A 77 -7.25 19.31 10.50
CA GLU A 77 -7.42 18.20 11.44
C GLU A 77 -8.34 17.11 10.88
N ASN A 78 -8.83 17.27 9.65
CA ASN A 78 -9.74 16.32 9.04
C ASN A 78 -8.94 15.16 8.40
N PRO A 79 -9.08 13.92 8.90
CA PRO A 79 -8.34 12.79 8.36
C PRO A 79 -8.62 12.51 6.89
N PHE A 80 -9.83 12.81 6.42
CA PHE A 80 -10.24 12.53 5.05
C PHE A 80 -9.61 13.47 4.03
N ALA A 81 -9.26 14.70 4.43
CA ALA A 81 -8.50 15.62 3.57
C ALA A 81 -7.12 15.03 3.25
N TYR A 82 -6.47 14.44 4.26
CA TYR A 82 -5.20 13.74 4.09
C TYR A 82 -5.35 12.40 3.36
N LEU A 83 -6.47 11.69 3.53
CA LEU A 83 -6.78 10.48 2.76
C LEU A 83 -6.93 10.79 1.27
N ALA A 84 -7.61 11.89 0.93
CA ALA A 84 -7.74 12.36 -0.44
C ALA A 84 -6.37 12.70 -1.04
N LEU A 85 -5.53 13.41 -0.28
CA LEU A 85 -4.14 13.68 -0.70
C LEU A 85 -3.35 12.39 -0.91
N CYS A 86 -3.48 11.42 0.01
CA CYS A 86 -2.83 10.11 -0.11
C CYS A 86 -3.15 9.44 -1.45
N LEU A 87 -4.45 9.32 -1.74
CA LEU A 87 -4.92 8.61 -2.90
C LEU A 87 -4.62 9.33 -4.22
N VAL A 88 -4.65 10.67 -4.24
CA VAL A 88 -4.17 11.44 -5.40
C VAL A 88 -2.68 11.19 -5.65
N LYS A 89 -1.87 11.18 -4.59
CA LYS A 89 -0.44 10.89 -4.68
C LYS A 89 -0.18 9.46 -5.14
N LEU A 90 -1.01 8.49 -4.76
CA LEU A 90 -0.97 7.13 -5.30
C LEU A 90 -1.26 7.10 -6.80
N LYS A 91 -2.31 7.80 -7.26
CA LYS A 91 -2.63 7.94 -8.69
C LYS A 91 -1.52 8.59 -9.51
N GLN A 92 -0.74 9.48 -8.90
CA GLN A 92 0.43 10.11 -9.50
C GLN A 92 1.69 9.23 -9.45
N GLY A 93 1.62 8.04 -8.84
CA GLY A 93 2.77 7.16 -8.63
C GLY A 93 3.78 7.66 -7.58
N GLN A 94 3.37 8.65 -6.77
CA GLN A 94 4.16 9.27 -5.71
C GLN A 94 3.92 8.56 -4.37
N THR A 95 4.26 7.28 -4.32
CA THR A 95 3.97 6.38 -3.19
C THR A 95 4.49 6.89 -1.83
N HIS A 96 5.63 7.58 -1.81
CA HIS A 96 6.20 8.13 -0.56
C HIS A 96 5.45 9.38 -0.05
N GLU A 97 4.89 10.20 -0.94
CA GLU A 97 4.05 11.32 -0.51
C GLU A 97 2.67 10.83 -0.09
N ALA A 98 2.16 9.81 -0.78
CA ALA A 98 0.95 9.10 -0.38
C ALA A 98 1.07 8.54 1.04
N ALA A 99 2.17 7.83 1.32
CA ALA A 99 2.56 7.34 2.64
C ALA A 99 2.48 8.42 3.73
N LYS A 100 3.08 9.60 3.50
CA LYS A 100 3.07 10.71 4.46
C LYS A 100 1.68 11.28 4.68
N ALA A 101 0.91 11.43 3.60
CA ALA A 101 -0.47 11.89 3.69
C ALA A 101 -1.33 10.85 4.43
N PHE A 102 -1.08 9.57 4.21
CA PHE A 102 -1.76 8.49 4.92
C PHE A 102 -1.42 8.48 6.41
N ASP A 103 -0.14 8.68 6.78
CA ASP A 103 0.28 8.82 8.18
C ASP A 103 -0.46 9.97 8.89
N ARG A 104 -0.64 11.10 8.20
CA ARG A 104 -1.42 12.23 8.71
C ARG A 104 -2.90 11.90 8.82
N ALA A 105 -3.49 11.26 7.81
CA ALA A 105 -4.88 10.81 7.84
C ALA A 105 -5.13 9.91 9.06
N LEU A 106 -4.24 8.96 9.30
CA LEU A 106 -4.32 8.00 10.40
C LEU A 106 -3.93 8.58 11.77
N HIS A 107 -3.30 9.75 11.80
CA HIS A 107 -3.09 10.50 13.03
C HIS A 107 -4.40 11.10 13.52
N PHE A 108 -5.19 11.66 12.61
CA PHE A 108 -6.46 12.32 12.91
C PHE A 108 -7.68 11.37 12.88
N ALA A 109 -7.58 10.23 12.18
CA ALA A 109 -8.62 9.19 12.16
C ALA A 109 -8.44 8.25 13.36
N SER A 110 -9.12 8.57 14.48
CA SER A 110 -9.03 7.76 15.71
C SER A 110 -10.32 7.04 16.09
N THR A 111 -11.44 7.22 15.40
CA THR A 111 -12.76 6.76 15.87
C THR A 111 -13.29 5.48 15.24
N PHE A 112 -12.77 5.03 14.09
CA PHE A 112 -13.33 3.86 13.38
C PHE A 112 -12.36 2.67 13.29
N PRO A 113 -12.86 1.43 13.42
CA PRO A 113 -12.03 0.22 13.40
C PRO A 113 -11.29 0.01 12.07
N THR A 114 -11.89 0.39 10.94
CA THR A 114 -11.30 0.23 9.60
C THR A 114 -10.02 1.06 9.45
N TYR A 115 -10.05 2.34 9.81
CA TYR A 115 -8.87 3.21 9.72
C TYR A 115 -7.78 2.81 10.74
N ARG A 116 -8.17 2.37 11.95
CA ARG A 116 -7.22 1.81 12.92
C ARG A 116 -6.55 0.53 12.37
N ALA A 117 -7.32 -0.36 11.73
CA ALA A 117 -6.78 -1.55 11.08
C ALA A 117 -5.82 -1.20 9.93
N GLN A 118 -6.20 -0.27 9.05
CA GLN A 118 -5.32 0.19 7.96
C GLN A 118 -4.03 0.82 8.49
N LYS A 119 -4.09 1.58 9.59
CA LYS A 119 -2.90 2.09 10.29
C LYS A 119 -1.96 1.00 10.75
N ILE A 120 -2.50 -0.06 11.35
CA ILE A 120 -1.71 -1.20 11.80
C ILE A 120 -1.04 -1.87 10.59
N HIS A 121 -1.77 -2.09 9.49
CA HIS A 121 -1.19 -2.66 8.28
C HIS A 121 -0.07 -1.79 7.72
N TRP A 122 -0.26 -0.47 7.71
CA TRP A 122 0.72 0.48 7.24
C TRP A 122 2.00 0.49 8.09
N LEU A 123 1.85 0.51 9.41
CA LEU A 123 3.00 0.43 10.33
C LEU A 123 3.78 -0.87 10.15
N CYS A 124 3.09 -1.99 9.87
CA CYS A 124 3.73 -3.27 9.54
C CYS A 124 4.55 -3.18 8.25
N LEU A 125 4.00 -2.59 7.18
CA LEU A 125 4.70 -2.38 5.92
C LEU A 125 5.95 -1.51 6.06
N GLN A 126 5.91 -0.53 6.97
CA GLN A 126 7.04 0.35 7.30
C GLN A 126 8.08 -0.30 8.23
N GLY A 127 7.84 -1.53 8.69
CA GLY A 127 8.71 -2.20 9.68
C GLY A 127 8.61 -1.62 11.11
N LYS A 128 7.69 -0.68 11.36
CA LYS A 128 7.43 -0.06 12.67
C LYS A 128 6.54 -0.96 13.53
N LEU A 129 7.03 -2.17 13.77
CA LEU A 129 6.25 -3.25 14.37
C LEU A 129 5.83 -2.98 15.82
N ASP A 130 6.67 -2.33 16.61
CA ASP A 130 6.35 -2.05 18.02
C ASP A 130 5.22 -1.02 18.15
N GLU A 131 5.22 0.00 17.28
CA GLU A 131 4.09 0.93 17.14
C GLU A 131 2.83 0.20 16.65
N ALA A 132 2.96 -0.69 15.65
CA ALA A 132 1.84 -1.49 15.15
C ALA A 132 1.21 -2.34 16.25
N ARG A 133 2.03 -2.96 17.11
CA ARG A 133 1.58 -3.74 18.27
C ARG A 133 0.88 -2.89 19.32
N GLN A 134 1.37 -1.68 19.60
CA GLN A 134 0.72 -0.76 20.53
C GLN A 134 -0.67 -0.37 20.00
N VAL A 135 -0.76 0.10 18.76
CA VAL A 135 -2.03 0.49 18.13
C VAL A 135 -2.99 -0.70 18.07
N LEU A 136 -2.50 -1.91 17.76
CA LEU A 136 -3.31 -3.12 17.76
C LEU A 136 -3.86 -3.45 19.15
N ARG A 137 -3.02 -3.37 20.21
CA ARG A 137 -3.48 -3.59 21.59
C ARG A 137 -4.61 -2.66 21.98
N ASP A 138 -4.47 -1.38 21.66
CA ASP A 138 -5.48 -0.38 22.00
C ASP A 138 -6.76 -0.57 21.15
N THR A 139 -6.60 -0.87 19.86
CA THR A 139 -7.73 -1.14 18.96
C THR A 139 -8.52 -2.39 19.39
N MET A 140 -7.83 -3.44 19.84
CA MET A 140 -8.47 -4.67 20.29
C MET A 140 -9.26 -4.52 21.59
N LYS A 141 -8.99 -3.50 22.43
CA LYS A 141 -9.82 -3.24 23.63
C LYS A 141 -11.27 -2.90 23.26
N GLU A 142 -11.46 -2.24 22.12
CA GLU A 142 -12.77 -1.74 21.68
C GLU A 142 -13.37 -2.58 20.55
N TYR A 143 -12.52 -3.16 19.69
CA TYR A 143 -12.94 -3.74 18.40
C TYR A 143 -12.36 -5.14 18.16
N ALA A 144 -12.21 -5.95 19.20
CA ALA A 144 -11.68 -7.31 19.07
C ALA A 144 -12.45 -8.15 18.04
N ASP A 145 -13.77 -8.06 17.98
CA ASP A 145 -14.58 -8.93 17.11
C ASP A 145 -14.65 -8.46 15.65
N ARG A 146 -14.10 -7.28 15.35
CA ARG A 146 -14.10 -6.72 14.00
C ARG A 146 -13.12 -7.48 13.11
N TRP A 147 -13.61 -7.96 11.98
CA TRP A 147 -12.83 -8.78 11.05
C TRP A 147 -11.62 -8.01 10.48
N GLU A 148 -11.75 -6.70 10.27
CA GLU A 148 -10.67 -5.81 9.82
C GLU A 148 -9.53 -5.78 10.85
N VAL A 149 -9.87 -5.77 12.14
CA VAL A 149 -8.92 -5.75 13.26
C VAL A 149 -8.27 -7.12 13.44
N GLN A 150 -9.01 -8.22 13.26
CA GLN A 150 -8.43 -9.56 13.24
C GLN A 150 -7.46 -9.74 12.05
N ARG A 151 -7.78 -9.19 10.88
CA ARG A 151 -6.88 -9.16 9.72
C ARG A 151 -5.59 -8.39 10.03
N ALA A 152 -5.71 -7.22 10.65
CA ALA A 152 -4.57 -6.43 11.11
C ALA A 152 -3.72 -7.17 12.16
N ARG A 153 -4.35 -7.92 13.07
CA ARG A 153 -3.66 -8.80 14.02
C ARG A 153 -2.84 -9.88 13.31
N ALA A 154 -3.41 -10.54 12.30
CA ALA A 154 -2.65 -11.51 11.51
C ALA A 154 -1.44 -10.85 10.83
N HIS A 155 -1.59 -9.63 10.29
CA HIS A 155 -0.45 -8.93 9.70
C HIS A 155 0.68 -8.71 10.72
N VAL A 156 0.36 -8.23 11.93
CA VAL A 156 1.35 -8.05 13.00
C VAL A 156 2.06 -9.36 13.37
N LEU A 157 1.35 -10.49 13.39
CA LEU A 157 1.95 -11.81 13.61
C LEU A 157 2.88 -12.20 12.45
N VAL A 158 2.49 -11.97 11.20
CA VAL A 158 3.34 -12.32 10.05
C VAL A 158 4.57 -11.41 9.96
N SER A 159 4.45 -10.12 10.27
CA SER A 159 5.46 -9.09 9.97
C SER A 159 6.74 -9.15 10.82
N SER A 160 6.80 -9.96 11.87
CA SER A 160 7.94 -9.94 12.79
C SER A 160 9.03 -10.95 12.45
N GLU A 161 10.24 -10.43 12.17
CA GLU A 161 11.41 -11.22 11.75
C GLU A 161 11.83 -12.31 12.75
N ARG A 162 11.57 -12.09 14.05
CA ARG A 162 11.91 -13.02 15.15
C ARG A 162 10.72 -13.81 15.73
N GLN A 163 9.58 -13.89 15.04
CA GLN A 163 8.42 -14.62 15.60
C GLN A 163 8.73 -16.11 15.82
N ALA A 164 8.03 -16.73 16.75
CA ALA A 164 8.00 -18.18 16.82
C ALA A 164 7.21 -18.74 15.62
N ALA A 165 7.58 -19.93 15.12
CA ALA A 165 6.80 -20.61 14.08
C ALA A 165 5.31 -20.78 14.47
N SER A 166 5.03 -20.87 15.77
CA SER A 166 3.66 -20.90 16.31
C SER A 166 2.84 -19.65 16.00
N GLU A 167 3.45 -18.46 15.95
CA GLU A 167 2.70 -17.23 15.69
C GLU A 167 2.34 -17.08 14.20
N VAL A 168 3.22 -17.51 13.30
CA VAL A 168 2.94 -17.58 11.86
C VAL A 168 1.80 -18.58 11.59
N LYS A 169 1.81 -19.75 12.24
CA LYS A 169 0.70 -20.72 12.16
C LYS A 169 -0.62 -20.13 12.65
N ARG A 170 -0.62 -19.42 13.79
CA ARG A 170 -1.81 -18.71 14.28
C ARG A 170 -2.31 -17.65 13.29
N ALA A 171 -1.40 -16.96 12.60
CA ALA A 171 -1.79 -16.00 11.57
C ALA A 171 -2.45 -16.70 10.37
N ILE A 172 -1.91 -17.84 9.93
CA ILE A 172 -2.51 -18.65 8.85
C ILE A 172 -3.92 -19.10 9.24
N GLU A 173 -4.11 -19.69 10.43
CA GLU A 173 -5.42 -20.13 10.91
C GLU A 173 -6.46 -18.99 10.93
N LEU A 174 -6.04 -17.82 11.41
CA LEU A 174 -6.89 -16.63 11.45
C LEU A 174 -7.26 -16.18 10.03
N LEU A 175 -6.28 -16.09 9.13
CA LEU A 175 -6.49 -15.65 7.76
C LEU A 175 -7.34 -16.65 6.97
N GLU A 176 -7.17 -17.94 7.17
CA GLU A 176 -8.02 -18.97 6.54
C GLU A 176 -9.48 -18.85 6.99
N ARG A 177 -9.72 -18.56 8.28
CA ARG A 177 -11.07 -18.26 8.76
C ARG A 177 -11.63 -17.01 8.09
N LEU A 178 -10.83 -15.96 7.94
CA LEU A 178 -11.26 -14.72 7.27
C LEU A 178 -11.56 -14.94 5.79
N VAL A 179 -10.76 -15.73 5.06
CA VAL A 179 -11.03 -16.07 3.65
C VAL A 179 -12.35 -16.81 3.48
N ARG A 180 -12.74 -17.70 4.42
CA ARG A 180 -14.04 -18.39 4.36
C ARG A 180 -15.22 -17.43 4.49
N LEU A 181 -15.07 -16.38 5.29
CA LEU A 181 -16.12 -15.38 5.54
C LEU A 181 -16.13 -14.26 4.49
N TYR A 182 -14.95 -13.85 4.04
CA TYR A 182 -14.70 -12.75 3.12
C TYR A 182 -13.78 -13.22 1.98
N PRO A 183 -14.28 -14.07 1.06
CA PRO A 183 -13.47 -14.70 0.02
C PRO A 183 -12.96 -13.72 -1.04
N ASN A 184 -13.51 -12.51 -1.08
CA ASN A 184 -13.15 -11.49 -2.05
C ASN A 184 -12.21 -10.42 -1.48
N ASP A 185 -11.68 -10.60 -0.26
CA ASP A 185 -10.80 -9.61 0.35
C ASP A 185 -9.34 -9.74 -0.16
N PRO A 186 -8.82 -8.76 -0.93
CA PRO A 186 -7.48 -8.84 -1.49
C PRO A 186 -6.38 -8.79 -0.42
N ILE A 187 -6.58 -8.04 0.68
CA ILE A 187 -5.57 -7.93 1.75
C ILE A 187 -5.38 -9.28 2.45
N THR A 188 -6.48 -9.96 2.81
CA THR A 188 -6.40 -11.27 3.46
C THR A 188 -5.67 -12.29 2.57
N HIS A 189 -5.93 -12.29 1.26
CA HIS A 189 -5.18 -13.14 0.33
C HIS A 189 -3.69 -12.79 0.23
N ALA A 190 -3.33 -11.50 0.18
CA ALA A 190 -1.93 -11.09 0.20
C ALA A 190 -1.21 -11.53 1.49
N LEU A 191 -1.85 -11.34 2.64
CA LEU A 191 -1.31 -11.75 3.94
C LEU A 191 -1.20 -13.26 4.07
N LEU A 192 -2.16 -14.02 3.54
CA LEU A 192 -2.11 -15.48 3.58
C LEU A 192 -0.98 -16.01 2.69
N ALA A 193 -0.74 -15.41 1.52
CA ALA A 193 0.43 -15.72 0.71
C ALA A 193 1.74 -15.46 1.48
N GLN A 194 1.85 -14.30 2.13
CA GLN A 194 3.02 -13.95 2.95
C GLN A 194 3.22 -14.91 4.12
N ALA A 195 2.15 -15.24 4.84
CA ALA A 195 2.18 -16.13 5.99
C ALA A 195 2.62 -17.55 5.60
N VAL A 196 2.02 -18.10 4.54
CA VAL A 196 2.36 -19.43 4.00
C VAL A 196 3.82 -19.47 3.52
N TRP A 197 4.29 -18.41 2.85
CA TRP A 197 5.68 -18.30 2.42
C TRP A 197 6.66 -18.28 3.60
N ARG A 198 6.36 -17.49 4.64
CA ARG A 198 7.21 -17.37 5.83
C ARG A 198 7.16 -18.60 6.74
N ASP A 199 6.08 -19.39 6.70
CA ASP A 199 5.98 -20.70 7.35
C ASP A 199 6.90 -21.73 6.68
N GLU A 200 7.01 -21.72 5.33
CA GLU A 200 7.96 -22.56 4.57
C GLU A 200 9.42 -22.32 5.01
N GLY A 201 9.82 -21.05 5.11
CA GLY A 201 11.17 -20.65 5.50
C GLY A 201 11.55 -21.00 6.95
N ARG A 202 10.56 -21.34 7.78
CA ARG A 202 10.73 -21.63 9.22
C ARG A 202 10.51 -23.10 9.58
N GLY A 203 10.44 -23.98 8.58
CA GLY A 203 10.33 -25.42 8.75
C GLY A 203 11.35 -25.95 9.78
N THR A 204 10.80 -26.26 10.96
CA THR A 204 11.34 -27.07 12.07
C THR A 204 12.84 -27.40 12.00
N GLY A 205 13.65 -26.62 12.71
CA GLY A 205 15.03 -26.99 13.04
C GLY A 205 15.15 -28.25 13.92
N ASP A 206 14.04 -28.84 14.36
CA ASP A 206 14.03 -29.94 15.34
C ASP A 206 13.37 -31.25 14.85
N GLU A 207 12.98 -31.37 13.58
CA GLU A 207 12.53 -32.66 13.07
C GLU A 207 13.39 -33.15 11.88
N GLU A 208 14.32 -34.02 12.27
CA GLU A 208 14.82 -35.18 11.54
C GLU A 208 15.78 -34.97 10.37
N LYS A 209 17.04 -35.17 10.75
CA LYS A 209 18.18 -35.57 9.93
C LYS A 209 17.83 -36.71 8.95
N GLU A 210 18.38 -36.57 7.75
CA GLU A 210 18.80 -37.63 6.81
C GLU A 210 17.77 -38.44 6.01
N GLY A 211 16.46 -38.37 6.27
CA GLY A 211 15.43 -39.02 5.40
C GLY A 211 14.66 -38.09 4.45
N ARG A 212 14.83 -36.77 4.58
CA ARG A 212 13.82 -35.75 4.24
C ARG A 212 14.07 -34.94 2.95
N GLN A 213 14.93 -35.32 2.02
CA GLN A 213 15.26 -34.43 0.90
C GLN A 213 14.16 -34.35 -0.18
N VAL A 214 13.49 -35.46 -0.49
CA VAL A 214 12.43 -35.54 -1.52
C VAL A 214 11.09 -35.03 -0.99
N ALA A 215 10.65 -35.49 0.19
CA ALA A 215 9.42 -35.01 0.85
C ALA A 215 9.45 -33.50 1.14
N ASN A 216 10.62 -32.93 1.42
CA ASN A 216 10.80 -31.50 1.63
C ASN A 216 10.72 -30.71 0.30
N SER A 217 11.05 -31.31 -0.85
CA SER A 217 10.86 -30.67 -2.15
C SER A 217 9.37 -30.58 -2.53
N GLU A 218 8.61 -31.66 -2.41
CA GLU A 218 7.17 -31.67 -2.68
C GLU A 218 6.40 -30.77 -1.72
N TRP A 219 6.71 -30.83 -0.42
CA TRP A 219 6.10 -29.97 0.59
C TRP A 219 6.39 -28.49 0.36
N ARG A 220 7.65 -28.13 0.01
CA ARG A 220 8.00 -26.75 -0.37
C ARG A 220 7.26 -26.32 -1.63
N MET A 221 7.23 -27.16 -2.66
CA MET A 221 6.51 -26.85 -3.90
C MET A 221 5.02 -26.63 -3.65
N ALA A 222 4.38 -27.44 -2.81
CA ALA A 222 2.98 -27.27 -2.43
C ALA A 222 2.73 -25.95 -1.67
N LYS A 223 3.61 -25.58 -0.73
CA LYS A 223 3.52 -24.29 0.00
C LYS A 223 3.72 -23.09 -0.94
N ARG A 224 4.68 -23.16 -1.86
CA ARG A 224 4.89 -22.13 -2.88
C ARG A 224 3.70 -22.00 -3.81
N GLU A 225 3.14 -23.12 -4.26
CA GLU A 225 1.95 -23.14 -5.09
C GLU A 225 0.75 -22.53 -4.36
N GLN A 226 0.57 -22.86 -3.07
CA GLN A 226 -0.45 -22.27 -2.23
C GLN A 226 -0.27 -20.74 -2.08
N ALA A 227 0.95 -20.27 -1.82
CA ALA A 227 1.24 -18.84 -1.72
C ALA A 227 0.94 -18.12 -3.05
N MET A 228 1.39 -18.68 -4.18
CA MET A 228 1.14 -18.12 -5.52
C MET A 228 -0.35 -18.12 -5.87
N ARG A 229 -1.10 -19.17 -5.47
CA ARG A 229 -2.56 -19.23 -5.63
C ARG A 229 -3.25 -18.07 -4.90
N HIS A 230 -2.83 -17.77 -3.67
CA HIS A 230 -3.38 -16.64 -2.93
C HIS A 230 -3.00 -15.29 -3.54
N LEU A 231 -1.79 -15.14 -4.09
CA LEU A 231 -1.44 -13.93 -4.85
C LEU A 231 -2.31 -13.75 -6.12
N ARG A 232 -2.65 -14.84 -6.82
CA ARG A 232 -3.59 -14.78 -7.96
C ARG A 232 -4.99 -14.39 -7.52
N LEU A 233 -5.50 -14.97 -6.43
CA LEU A 233 -6.81 -14.62 -5.87
C LEU A 233 -6.86 -13.17 -5.41
N MET A 234 -5.80 -12.67 -4.77
CA MET A 234 -5.66 -11.25 -4.46
C MET A 234 -5.78 -10.41 -5.73
N ALA A 235 -4.98 -10.72 -6.75
CA ALA A 235 -4.93 -9.95 -7.98
C ALA A 235 -6.28 -9.94 -8.73
N LYS A 236 -7.01 -11.06 -8.71
CA LYS A 236 -8.35 -11.19 -9.29
C LYS A 236 -9.39 -10.34 -8.56
N ASN A 237 -9.25 -10.21 -7.24
CA ASN A 237 -10.19 -9.51 -6.38
C ASN A 237 -9.84 -8.03 -6.15
N LEU A 238 -8.80 -7.50 -6.80
CA LEU A 238 -8.48 -6.08 -6.74
C LEU A 238 -9.55 -5.27 -7.51
N PRO A 239 -10.21 -4.29 -6.87
CA PRO A 239 -11.29 -3.52 -7.49
C PRO A 239 -10.81 -2.67 -8.67
N THR A 240 -9.60 -2.11 -8.62
CA THR A 240 -8.92 -1.49 -9.76
C THR A 240 -7.40 -1.61 -9.61
N LEU A 241 -6.67 -1.75 -10.72
CA LEU A 241 -5.19 -1.61 -10.78
C LEU A 241 -4.72 -0.15 -10.64
N ASN A 242 -5.66 0.80 -10.47
CA ASN A 242 -5.42 2.23 -10.55
C ASN A 242 -5.13 2.88 -9.18
N PHE A 243 -4.85 2.08 -8.13
CA PHE A 243 -4.49 2.55 -6.77
C PHE A 243 -5.45 3.61 -6.19
N THR A 244 -6.73 3.55 -6.54
CA THR A 244 -7.76 4.48 -6.03
C THR A 244 -8.36 4.04 -4.71
N ASP A 245 -7.86 2.94 -4.14
CA ASP A 245 -8.34 2.35 -2.91
C ASP A 245 -7.13 2.05 -2.01
N VAL A 246 -7.19 2.49 -0.76
CA VAL A 246 -6.15 2.26 0.23
C VAL A 246 -5.98 0.77 0.49
N ASP A 247 -7.07 0.00 0.47
CA ASP A 247 -7.01 -1.43 0.71
C ASP A 247 -6.32 -2.17 -0.44
N ALA A 248 -6.57 -1.72 -1.67
CA ALA A 248 -5.87 -2.21 -2.86
C ALA A 248 -4.36 -1.90 -2.80
N PHE A 249 -4.00 -0.71 -2.30
CA PHE A 249 -2.60 -0.32 -2.10
C PHE A 249 -1.92 -1.18 -1.03
N ILE A 250 -2.56 -1.40 0.12
CA ILE A 250 -2.03 -2.28 1.18
C ILE A 250 -1.85 -3.72 0.65
N ALA A 251 -2.85 -4.27 -0.03
CA ALA A 251 -2.76 -5.61 -0.61
C ALA A 251 -1.59 -5.72 -1.60
N TRP A 252 -1.42 -4.69 -2.44
CA TRP A 252 -0.33 -4.63 -3.40
C TRP A 252 1.05 -4.58 -2.72
N GLU A 253 1.25 -3.74 -1.71
CA GLU A 253 2.52 -3.64 -0.98
C GLU A 253 2.87 -4.94 -0.25
N VAL A 254 1.90 -5.59 0.39
CA VAL A 254 2.12 -6.90 1.03
C VAL A 254 2.53 -7.96 0.01
N ALA A 255 1.85 -8.01 -1.14
CA ALA A 255 2.21 -8.93 -2.22
C ALA A 255 3.58 -8.61 -2.81
N ASN A 256 3.94 -7.35 -2.95
CA ASN A 256 5.25 -6.92 -3.41
C ASN A 256 6.35 -7.40 -2.47
N GLN A 257 6.20 -7.20 -1.15
CA GLN A 257 7.12 -7.74 -0.15
C GLN A 257 7.25 -9.27 -0.25
N THR A 258 6.13 -9.96 -0.42
CA THR A 258 6.10 -11.42 -0.57
C THR A 258 6.82 -11.87 -1.84
N LEU A 259 6.52 -11.27 -3.00
CA LEU A 259 7.18 -11.58 -4.27
C LEU A 259 8.68 -11.30 -4.22
N ALA A 260 9.10 -10.25 -3.51
CA ALA A 260 10.50 -9.93 -3.30
C ALA A 260 11.21 -10.95 -2.39
N GLU A 261 10.48 -11.63 -1.50
CA GLU A 261 10.96 -12.80 -0.75
C GLU A 261 10.98 -14.07 -1.61
N CYS A 262 9.97 -14.26 -2.47
CA CYS A 262 9.86 -15.40 -3.39
C CYS A 262 10.97 -15.44 -4.44
N PHE A 263 11.28 -14.27 -4.98
CA PHE A 263 12.19 -14.10 -6.09
C PHE A 263 13.25 -13.07 -5.69
N PRO A 264 14.35 -13.49 -5.05
CA PRO A 264 15.41 -12.59 -4.63
C PRO A 264 16.03 -11.78 -5.79
N TRP A 265 15.92 -12.28 -7.03
CA TRP A 265 16.36 -11.58 -8.25
C TRP A 265 15.39 -10.51 -8.75
N LEU A 266 14.17 -10.45 -8.23
CA LEU A 266 13.21 -9.35 -8.46
C LEU A 266 13.49 -8.16 -7.52
N LYS A 267 14.27 -8.34 -6.43
CA LYS A 267 14.88 -7.21 -5.74
C LYS A 267 15.91 -6.59 -6.68
N PRO A 268 15.90 -5.27 -6.90
CA PRO A 268 16.89 -4.67 -7.76
C PRO A 268 18.28 -4.95 -7.17
N ASN A 269 19.16 -5.55 -7.97
CA ASN A 269 20.59 -5.76 -7.73
C ASN A 269 21.06 -5.91 -6.26
N TRP A 270 20.66 -7.00 -5.60
CA TRP A 270 21.00 -7.34 -4.21
C TRP A 270 22.50 -7.29 -3.86
N LEU A 271 23.41 -7.54 -4.80
CA LEU A 271 24.87 -7.47 -4.58
C LEU A 271 25.42 -6.04 -4.55
N LEU A 272 24.98 -5.18 -5.47
CA LEU A 272 25.38 -3.76 -5.51
C LEU A 272 24.68 -2.98 -4.40
N GLU A 273 23.39 -3.24 -4.19
CA GLU A 273 22.60 -2.53 -3.19
C GLU A 273 23.04 -2.85 -1.76
N ARG A 274 23.42 -4.09 -1.42
CA ARG A 274 23.90 -4.43 -0.06
C ARG A 274 25.18 -3.70 0.31
N PHE A 275 26.03 -3.37 -0.66
CA PHE A 275 27.24 -2.56 -0.45
C PHE A 275 26.87 -1.10 -0.10
N PHE A 276 25.92 -0.51 -0.82
CA PHE A 276 25.46 0.87 -0.59
C PHE A 276 24.51 1.02 0.61
N VAL A 277 23.61 0.06 0.84
CA VAL A 277 22.60 0.06 1.91
C VAL A 277 23.26 -0.13 3.29
N ARG A 278 24.38 -0.85 3.37
CA ARG A 278 25.15 -0.98 4.62
C ARG A 278 25.82 0.34 5.06
N TRP A 279 25.96 1.29 4.14
CA TRP A 279 26.60 2.59 4.39
C TRP A 279 25.62 3.79 4.41
N LEU A 280 24.44 3.71 3.76
CA LEU A 280 23.49 4.83 3.69
C LEU A 280 22.03 4.45 4.04
N PRO A 281 21.72 4.24 5.34
CA PRO A 281 20.40 3.72 5.75
C PRO A 281 19.18 4.64 5.52
N PRO A 282 19.23 6.00 5.59
CA PRO A 282 17.97 6.76 5.58
C PRO A 282 17.56 7.32 4.20
N ARG A 283 18.27 7.02 3.10
CA ARG A 283 18.01 7.66 1.79
C ARG A 283 18.13 6.73 0.58
N TYR A 284 17.52 5.55 0.66
CA TYR A 284 17.50 4.57 -0.44
C TYR A 284 17.06 5.18 -1.79
N PHE A 285 16.02 6.02 -1.82
CA PHE A 285 15.57 6.66 -3.07
C PHE A 285 16.49 7.76 -3.59
N VAL A 286 17.18 8.48 -2.70
CA VAL A 286 18.21 9.45 -3.13
C VAL A 286 19.41 8.69 -3.70
N ALA A 287 19.78 7.56 -3.11
CA ALA A 287 20.84 6.70 -3.62
C ALA A 287 20.48 6.06 -4.98
N VAL A 288 19.23 5.60 -5.16
CA VAL A 288 18.74 5.08 -6.46
C VAL A 288 18.63 6.19 -7.50
N GLY A 289 18.19 7.39 -7.11
CA GLY A 289 18.17 8.57 -7.98
C GLY A 289 19.58 9.01 -8.40
N ILE A 290 20.53 9.03 -7.46
CA ILE A 290 21.95 9.27 -7.75
C ILE A 290 22.49 8.16 -8.66
N LEU A 291 22.17 6.89 -8.41
CA LEU A 291 22.61 5.76 -9.23
C LEU A 291 22.16 5.92 -10.69
N TRP A 292 20.87 6.14 -10.94
CA TRP A 292 20.39 6.35 -12.31
C TRP A 292 20.85 7.68 -12.91
N GLY A 293 21.04 8.72 -12.10
CA GLY A 293 21.69 9.97 -12.52
C GLY A 293 23.14 9.75 -12.97
N THR A 294 23.91 8.91 -12.26
CA THR A 294 25.27 8.52 -12.64
C THR A 294 25.29 7.64 -13.88
N VAL A 295 24.35 6.70 -14.03
CA VAL A 295 24.19 5.90 -15.26
C VAL A 295 23.86 6.80 -16.45
N ALA A 296 23.00 7.80 -16.29
CA ALA A 296 22.67 8.74 -17.35
C ALA A 296 23.87 9.63 -17.75
N THR A 297 24.67 10.10 -16.78
CA THR A 297 25.90 10.86 -17.08
C THR A 297 26.97 9.99 -17.72
N LEU A 298 27.14 8.74 -17.28
CA LEU A 298 28.05 7.78 -17.90
C LEU A 298 27.62 7.44 -19.33
N LEU A 299 26.32 7.29 -19.60
CA LEU A 299 25.80 7.13 -20.97
C LEU A 299 26.05 8.39 -21.81
N ALA A 300 25.86 9.59 -21.26
CA ALA A 300 26.17 10.84 -21.96
C ALA A 300 27.65 10.95 -22.33
N ILE A 301 28.56 10.52 -21.44
CA ILE A 301 30.00 10.47 -21.69
C ILE A 301 30.31 9.37 -22.72
N ALA A 302 29.73 8.18 -22.58
CA ALA A 302 29.90 7.05 -23.48
C ALA A 302 29.52 7.38 -24.93
N LYS A 303 28.51 8.23 -25.15
CA LYS A 303 28.11 8.71 -26.47
C LYS A 303 29.23 9.40 -27.24
N LEU A 304 30.19 10.02 -26.55
CA LEU A 304 31.33 10.72 -27.16
C LEU A 304 32.43 9.78 -27.67
N PHE A 305 32.50 8.54 -27.14
CA PHE A 305 33.62 7.63 -27.39
C PHE A 305 33.22 6.29 -28.03
N LEU A 306 31.95 5.89 -27.96
CA LEU A 306 31.50 4.61 -28.51
C LEU A 306 30.88 4.73 -29.91
N PRO A 307 31.09 3.71 -30.78
CA PRO A 307 30.39 3.63 -32.04
C PRO A 307 28.86 3.50 -31.82
N PRO A 308 28.05 4.01 -32.75
CA PRO A 308 26.61 4.21 -32.56
C PRO A 308 25.84 2.91 -32.26
N THR A 309 26.29 1.78 -32.78
CA THR A 309 25.69 0.46 -32.53
C THR A 309 25.92 -0.02 -31.10
N LEU A 310 27.13 0.14 -30.56
CA LEU A 310 27.43 -0.23 -29.17
C LEU A 310 26.77 0.72 -28.16
N PHE A 311 26.70 2.02 -28.50
CA PHE A 311 25.97 2.99 -27.69
C PHE A 311 24.47 2.67 -27.65
N ALA A 312 23.85 2.35 -28.78
CA ALA A 312 22.44 1.95 -28.83
C ALA A 312 22.16 0.70 -28.00
N SER A 313 23.04 -0.30 -28.05
CA SER A 313 22.96 -1.50 -27.21
C SER A 313 23.06 -1.20 -25.72
N LEU A 314 23.98 -0.32 -25.30
CA LEU A 314 24.12 0.12 -23.90
C LEU A 314 22.89 0.87 -23.40
N VAL A 315 22.33 1.76 -24.22
CA VAL A 315 21.08 2.47 -23.90
C VAL A 315 19.91 1.50 -23.82
N ALA A 316 19.83 0.51 -24.72
CA ALA A 316 18.80 -0.51 -24.68
C ALA A 316 18.90 -1.37 -23.40
N ILE A 317 20.09 -1.82 -23.02
CA ILE A 317 20.32 -2.59 -21.79
C ILE A 317 19.98 -1.77 -20.54
N ALA A 318 20.41 -0.50 -20.48
CA ALA A 318 20.10 0.39 -19.36
C ALA A 318 18.59 0.69 -19.26
N SER A 319 17.92 0.88 -20.40
CA SER A 319 16.48 1.08 -20.47
C SER A 319 15.72 -0.18 -20.06
N LEU A 320 16.18 -1.36 -20.48
CA LEU A 320 15.59 -2.64 -20.09
C LEU A 320 15.76 -2.89 -18.59
N ALA A 321 16.93 -2.57 -18.03
CA ALA A 321 17.20 -2.66 -16.60
C ALA A 321 16.36 -1.67 -15.78
N PHE A 322 16.14 -0.45 -16.30
CA PHE A 322 15.25 0.53 -15.68
C PHE A 322 13.79 0.07 -15.71
N VAL A 323 13.33 -0.43 -16.86
CA VAL A 323 11.97 -0.95 -17.03
C VAL A 323 11.76 -2.19 -16.15
N TYR A 324 12.73 -3.10 -16.08
CA TYR A 324 12.71 -4.26 -15.20
C TYR A 324 12.60 -3.83 -13.74
N ASN A 325 13.45 -2.92 -13.28
CA ASN A 325 13.42 -2.43 -11.89
C ASN A 325 12.10 -1.72 -11.53
N ARG A 326 11.56 -0.92 -12.46
CA ARG A 326 10.36 -0.11 -12.20
C ARG A 326 9.04 -0.86 -12.41
N PHE A 327 9.01 -1.84 -13.32
CA PHE A 327 7.76 -2.45 -13.80
C PHE A 327 7.70 -3.98 -13.68
N ALA A 328 8.77 -4.68 -13.29
CA ALA A 328 8.74 -6.15 -13.20
C ALA A 328 7.65 -6.65 -12.24
N VAL A 329 7.54 -6.07 -11.03
CA VAL A 329 6.51 -6.47 -10.07
C VAL A 329 5.08 -6.15 -10.55
N PRO A 330 4.76 -4.92 -11.02
CA PRO A 330 3.46 -4.64 -11.63
C PRO A 330 3.08 -5.59 -12.78
N VAL A 331 4.03 -5.90 -13.66
CA VAL A 331 3.81 -6.84 -14.77
C VAL A 331 3.56 -8.25 -14.26
N LEU A 332 4.29 -8.70 -13.23
CA LEU A 332 4.14 -10.04 -12.66
C LEU A 332 2.78 -10.19 -11.97
N VAL A 333 2.32 -9.17 -11.24
CA VAL A 333 0.96 -9.15 -10.66
C VAL A 333 -0.12 -9.14 -11.75
N TRP A 334 0.07 -8.38 -12.82
CA TRP A 334 -0.84 -8.38 -13.96
C TRP A 334 -0.88 -9.74 -14.68
N LEU A 335 0.27 -10.41 -14.84
CA LEU A 335 0.34 -11.77 -15.36
C LEU A 335 -0.35 -12.76 -14.44
N LEU A 336 -0.18 -12.62 -13.11
CA LEU A 336 -0.90 -13.43 -12.12
C LEU A 336 -2.42 -13.23 -12.20
N ALA A 337 -2.89 -12.03 -12.52
CA ALA A 337 -4.31 -11.77 -12.74
C ALA A 337 -4.85 -12.39 -14.04
N LYS A 338 -4.00 -12.61 -15.05
CA LYS A 338 -4.37 -13.19 -16.35
C LYS A 338 -4.16 -14.70 -16.46
N GLY A 339 -3.31 -15.28 -15.62
CA GLY A 339 -3.04 -16.72 -15.62
C GLY A 339 -4.26 -17.50 -15.17
N THR A 340 -4.89 -18.20 -16.12
CA THR A 340 -5.93 -19.22 -15.89
C THR A 340 -5.36 -20.44 -15.20
#